data_AF-A0A3M1GJ10-F1
#
_entry.id   AF-A0A3M1GJ10-F1
#
_cell.length_a   1.000
_cell.length_b   1.000
_cell.length_c   1.000
_cell.angle_alpha   90.00
_cell.angle_beta   90.00
_cell.angle_gamma   90.00
#
_symmetry.space_group_name_H-M   'P 1'
#
loop_
_entity.id
_entity.type
_entity.pdbx_description
1 polymer ?
#
loop_
_entity_poly.entity_id
_entity_poly.type
_entity_poly.pdbx_seq_one_letter_code
_entity_poly.pdbx_strand_id
1 'polypeptide(L)'
;MSTTLEANFDGLVGPTHNYAGLSLGNIASMRHRAAASNPREAALQGIAKMRLLASLGLPQAVLPPQERPDIGALRRLGFAGASDAEIIRRAAAEAPELLAACASASAMWTANAATVAPSSDTTDGRLHLTVANLVSKFHRSLEPPGTARALRAIFHDTSRFAVHDPLP
;
A
#
# COMPACT_ATOMS: atom_id res chain seq x y z
N MET A 1 22.44 28.26 -2.06
CA MET A 1 22.53 26.80 -2.13
C MET A 1 21.12 26.26 -1.97
N SER A 2 20.64 25.42 -2.89
CA SER A 2 19.36 24.71 -2.69
C SER A 2 19.60 23.58 -1.70
N THR A 3 18.97 23.64 -0.52
CA THR A 3 19.07 22.58 0.48
C THR A 3 18.09 21.48 0.09
N THR A 4 18.62 20.29 -0.24
CA THR A 4 17.81 19.07 -0.44
C THR A 4 17.72 18.32 0.89
N LEU A 5 16.54 17.80 1.21
CA LEU A 5 16.30 16.99 2.40
C LEU A 5 15.65 15.67 2.00
N GLU A 6 16.04 14.60 2.66
CA GLU A 6 15.31 13.33 2.60
C GLU A 6 14.04 13.45 3.45
N ALA A 7 12.92 12.95 2.92
CA ALA A 7 11.64 12.92 3.61
C ALA A 7 11.07 11.50 3.63
N ASN A 8 10.69 11.04 4.82
CA ASN A 8 10.10 9.73 5.02
C ASN A 8 8.60 9.76 4.71
N PHE A 9 8.12 8.82 3.90
CA PHE A 9 6.70 8.61 3.63
C PHE A 9 6.26 7.24 4.13
N ASP A 10 5.63 7.24 5.30
CA ASP A 10 5.21 6.03 5.99
C ASP A 10 3.80 5.60 5.62
N GLY A 11 3.56 4.29 5.48
CA GLY A 11 2.22 3.76 5.27
C GLY A 11 1.44 3.68 6.57
N LEU A 12 0.28 4.33 6.64
CA LEU A 12 -0.65 4.12 7.72
C LEU A 12 -1.30 2.73 7.60
N VAL A 13 -1.20 1.93 8.66
CA VAL A 13 -1.76 0.57 8.68
C VAL A 13 -3.28 0.62 8.53
N GLY A 14 -3.81 -0.15 7.58
CA GLY A 14 -5.25 -0.22 7.30
C GLY A 14 -6.04 -1.05 8.32
N PRO A 15 -7.36 -0.83 8.42
CA PRO A 15 -8.21 -1.49 9.42
C PRO A 15 -8.37 -3.00 9.19
N THR A 16 -8.07 -3.50 7.99
CA THR A 16 -8.16 -4.93 7.63
C THR A 16 -6.84 -5.69 7.86
N HIS A 17 -5.87 -5.09 8.55
CA HIS A 17 -4.59 -5.73 8.85
C HIS A 17 -4.78 -7.12 9.47
N ASN A 18 -4.20 -8.14 8.83
CA ASN A 18 -4.36 -9.54 9.20
C ASN A 18 -3.13 -10.37 8.81
N TYR A 19 -3.05 -11.60 9.34
CA TYR A 19 -1.99 -12.55 9.03
C TYR A 19 -2.48 -13.72 8.19
N ALA A 20 -2.71 -13.50 6.89
CA ALA A 20 -3.22 -14.52 5.97
C ALA A 20 -2.14 -15.45 5.35
N GLY A 21 -0.85 -15.18 5.57
CA GLY A 21 0.24 -16.02 5.05
C GLY A 21 0.39 -16.01 3.52
N LEU A 22 0.07 -14.88 2.88
CA LEU A 22 -0.09 -14.76 1.43
C LEU A 22 1.23 -14.62 0.64
N SER A 23 2.36 -14.46 1.33
CA SER A 23 3.66 -14.21 0.70
C SER A 23 4.57 -15.42 0.80
N LEU A 24 4.46 -16.38 -0.14
CA LEU A 24 5.38 -17.51 -0.25
C LEU A 24 6.84 -17.02 -0.36
N GLY A 25 7.73 -17.55 0.49
CA GLY A 25 9.12 -17.09 0.63
C GLY A 25 9.34 -16.03 1.71
N ASN A 26 8.29 -15.38 2.21
CA ASN A 26 8.38 -14.54 3.41
C ASN A 26 8.10 -15.40 4.66
N ILE A 27 9.17 -15.80 5.36
CA ILE A 27 9.12 -16.67 6.53
C ILE A 27 8.19 -16.10 7.61
N ALA A 28 8.23 -14.79 7.86
CA ALA A 28 7.38 -14.16 8.86
C ALA A 28 5.89 -14.24 8.48
N SER A 29 5.56 -14.00 7.22
CA SER A 29 4.19 -14.12 6.70
C SER A 29 3.65 -15.54 6.88
N MET A 30 4.44 -16.55 6.49
CA MET A 30 4.03 -17.95 6.57
C MET A 30 3.91 -18.44 8.02
N ARG A 31 4.85 -18.05 8.89
CA ARG A 31 4.90 -18.47 10.30
C ARG A 31 3.72 -17.96 11.12
N HIS A 32 3.21 -16.77 10.83
CA HIS A 32 2.11 -16.16 11.58
C HIS A 32 0.74 -16.37 10.93
N ARG A 33 0.65 -17.27 9.94
CA ARG A 33 -0.61 -17.55 9.24
C ARG A 33 -1.71 -17.91 10.24
N ALA A 34 -2.87 -17.27 10.10
CA ALA A 34 -4.04 -17.43 10.96
C ALA A 34 -3.87 -16.97 12.43
N ALA A 35 -2.78 -16.31 12.79
CA ALA A 35 -2.69 -15.62 14.07
C ALA A 35 -3.67 -14.45 14.13
N ALA A 36 -4.17 -14.14 15.33
CA ALA A 36 -4.98 -12.96 15.55
C ALA A 36 -4.13 -11.69 15.35
N SER A 37 -4.65 -10.74 14.59
CA SER A 37 -4.04 -9.41 14.42
C SER A 37 -4.71 -8.37 15.31
N ASN A 38 -4.03 -7.25 15.53
CA ASN A 38 -4.59 -6.08 16.20
C ASN A 38 -4.37 -4.84 15.31
N PRO A 39 -5.29 -4.55 14.37
CA PRO A 39 -5.12 -3.44 13.42
C PRO A 39 -4.91 -2.08 14.09
N ARG A 40 -5.62 -1.84 15.19
CA ARG A 40 -5.50 -0.58 15.95
C ARG A 40 -4.10 -0.44 16.55
N GLU A 41 -3.61 -1.48 17.22
CA GLU A 41 -2.27 -1.48 17.81
C GLU A 41 -1.19 -1.33 16.73
N ALA A 42 -1.31 -2.05 15.61
CA ALA A 42 -0.38 -1.94 14.49
C ALA A 42 -0.32 -0.51 13.92
N ALA A 43 -1.48 0.16 13.78
CA ALA A 43 -1.54 1.56 13.36
C ALA A 43 -0.89 2.50 14.40
N LEU A 44 -1.19 2.30 15.69
CA LEU A 44 -0.62 3.12 16.77
C LEU A 44 0.91 2.97 16.86
N GLN A 45 1.44 1.77 16.67
CA GLN A 45 2.89 1.53 16.62
C GLN A 45 3.55 2.28 15.45
N GLY A 46 2.94 2.23 14.26
CA GLY A 46 3.40 2.99 13.11
C GLY A 46 3.39 4.50 13.36
N ILE A 47 2.29 5.03 13.93
CA ILE A 47 2.14 6.45 14.27
C ILE A 47 3.17 6.87 15.32
N ALA A 48 3.40 6.05 16.36
CA ALA A 48 4.39 6.33 17.39
C ALA A 48 5.80 6.47 16.77
N LYS A 49 6.17 5.58 15.85
CA LYS A 49 7.44 5.68 15.11
C LYS A 49 7.52 6.98 14.30
N MET A 50 6.50 7.28 13.49
CA MET A 50 6.46 8.49 12.67
C MET A 50 6.60 9.76 13.53
N ARG A 51 5.88 9.82 14.66
CA ARG A 51 5.96 10.95 15.59
C ARG A 51 7.34 11.08 16.23
N LEU A 52 7.97 9.96 16.59
CA LEU A 52 9.32 9.98 17.15
C LEU A 52 10.33 10.57 16.15
N LEU A 53 10.34 10.08 14.90
CA LEU A 53 11.26 10.59 13.87
C LEU A 53 11.01 12.08 13.56
N ALA A 54 9.74 12.48 13.47
CA ALA A 54 9.37 13.88 13.30
C ALA A 54 9.87 14.75 14.48
N SER A 55 9.76 14.26 15.72
CA SER A 55 10.23 14.97 16.92
C SER A 55 11.76 15.12 16.98
N LEU A 56 12.49 14.25 16.27
CA LEU A 56 13.94 14.33 16.08
C LEU A 56 14.35 15.24 14.91
N GLY A 57 13.39 15.90 14.25
CA GLY A 57 13.65 16.84 13.16
C GLY A 57 13.75 16.20 11.77
N LEU A 58 13.44 14.91 11.62
CA LEU A 58 13.41 14.24 10.31
C LEU A 58 12.09 14.54 9.60
N PRO A 59 12.08 15.03 8.35
CA PRO A 59 10.85 15.25 7.61
C PRO A 59 10.04 13.95 7.47
N GLN A 60 8.78 14.00 7.88
CA GLN A 60 7.91 12.83 7.97
C GLN A 60 6.54 13.15 7.36
N ALA A 61 6.05 12.24 6.53
CA ALA A 61 4.75 12.27 5.88
C ALA A 61 4.10 10.88 5.91
N VAL A 62 2.85 10.82 5.47
CA VAL A 62 2.00 9.62 5.55
C VAL A 62 1.37 9.32 4.19
N LEU A 63 1.38 8.04 3.80
CA LEU A 63 0.53 7.49 2.75
C LEU A 63 -0.68 6.80 3.39
N PRO A 64 -1.91 7.09 2.92
CA PRO A 64 -3.12 6.49 3.48
C PRO A 64 -3.20 4.99 3.18
N PRO A 65 -3.94 4.22 3.98
CA PRO A 65 -4.28 2.85 3.61
C PRO A 65 -5.16 2.83 2.35
N GLN A 66 -5.23 1.69 1.68
CA GLN A 66 -6.11 1.49 0.54
C GLN A 66 -7.47 0.92 0.96
N GLU A 67 -8.47 1.08 0.09
CA GLU A 67 -9.79 0.46 0.24
C GLU A 67 -9.66 -1.06 0.30
N ARG A 68 -10.13 -1.64 1.41
CA ARG A 68 -10.10 -3.08 1.66
C ARG A 68 -11.35 -3.48 2.46
N PRO A 69 -12.02 -4.61 2.14
CA PRO A 69 -11.74 -5.53 1.04
C PRO A 69 -11.93 -4.88 -0.34
N ASP A 70 -11.08 -5.21 -1.32
CA ASP A 70 -11.19 -4.72 -2.70
C ASP A 70 -12.35 -5.44 -3.42
N ILE A 71 -13.53 -4.81 -3.41
CA ILE A 71 -14.73 -5.33 -4.06
C ILE A 71 -14.55 -5.44 -5.58
N GLY A 72 -13.82 -4.50 -6.19
CA GLY A 72 -13.54 -4.53 -7.62
C GLY A 72 -12.75 -5.79 -8.01
N ALA A 73 -11.77 -6.16 -7.20
CA ALA A 73 -11.01 -7.40 -7.38
C ALA A 73 -11.90 -8.64 -7.21
N LEU A 74 -12.74 -8.68 -6.18
CA LEU A 74 -13.69 -9.79 -5.98
C LEU A 74 -14.64 -9.95 -7.17
N ARG A 75 -15.17 -8.86 -7.73
CA ARG A 75 -16.00 -8.90 -8.94
C ARG A 75 -15.22 -9.44 -10.15
N ARG A 76 -13.97 -9.03 -10.35
CA ARG A 76 -13.10 -9.55 -11.42
C ARG A 76 -12.78 -11.03 -11.27
N LEU A 77 -12.75 -11.55 -10.03
CA LEU A 77 -12.60 -12.97 -9.72
C LEU A 77 -13.89 -13.78 -9.93
N GLY A 78 -15.01 -13.14 -10.29
CA GLY A 78 -16.28 -13.80 -10.58
C GLY A 78 -17.29 -13.81 -9.43
N PHE A 79 -16.99 -13.19 -8.28
CA PHE A 79 -17.97 -13.05 -7.21
C PHE A 79 -19.01 -11.98 -7.59
N ALA A 80 -20.27 -12.40 -7.64
CA ALA A 80 -21.41 -11.54 -7.96
C ALA A 80 -22.47 -11.59 -6.86
N GLY A 81 -23.24 -10.50 -6.74
CA GLY A 81 -24.32 -10.38 -5.77
C GLY A 81 -25.04 -9.05 -5.95
N ALA A 82 -26.22 -8.92 -5.34
CA ALA A 82 -27.02 -7.71 -5.36
C ALA A 82 -26.40 -6.56 -4.55
N SER A 83 -25.40 -6.85 -3.70
CA SER A 83 -24.69 -5.87 -2.88
C SER A 83 -23.24 -6.29 -2.62
N ASP A 84 -22.40 -5.34 -2.21
CA ASP A 84 -21.01 -5.63 -1.83
C ASP A 84 -20.93 -6.55 -0.60
N ALA A 85 -21.86 -6.44 0.34
CA ALA A 85 -21.96 -7.34 1.48
C ALA A 85 -22.25 -8.79 1.07
N GLU A 86 -23.07 -8.99 0.03
CA GLU A 86 -23.33 -10.32 -0.53
C GLU A 86 -22.09 -10.88 -1.23
N ILE A 87 -21.37 -10.06 -2.00
CA ILE A 87 -20.11 -10.43 -2.63
C ILE A 87 -19.09 -10.88 -1.59
N ILE A 88 -18.94 -10.12 -0.49
CA ILE A 88 -18.04 -10.48 0.61
C ILE A 88 -18.48 -11.80 1.26
N ARG A 89 -19.77 -11.99 1.56
CA ARG A 89 -20.26 -13.25 2.14
C ARG A 89 -19.99 -14.45 1.24
N ARG A 90 -20.22 -14.31 -0.07
CA ARG A 90 -19.94 -15.38 -1.03
C ARG A 90 -18.46 -15.70 -1.12
N ALA A 91 -17.60 -14.69 -1.24
CA ALA A 91 -16.16 -14.88 -1.22
C ALA A 91 -15.68 -15.55 0.08
N ALA A 92 -16.25 -15.18 1.22
CA ALA A 92 -15.93 -15.81 2.51
C ALA A 92 -16.32 -17.30 2.57
N ALA A 93 -17.46 -17.67 1.97
CA ALA A 93 -17.97 -19.04 1.99
C ALA A 93 -17.31 -19.93 0.94
N GLU A 94 -17.06 -19.40 -0.26
CA GLU A 94 -16.61 -20.15 -1.43
C GLU A 94 -15.08 -20.18 -1.57
N ALA A 95 -14.38 -19.09 -1.22
CA ALA A 95 -12.92 -18.97 -1.35
C ALA A 95 -12.32 -17.98 -0.32
N PRO A 96 -12.30 -18.32 0.98
CA PRO A 96 -11.87 -17.40 2.04
C PRO A 96 -10.43 -16.89 1.88
N GLU A 97 -9.54 -17.64 1.22
CA GLU A 97 -8.18 -17.22 0.89
C GLU A 97 -8.13 -16.08 -0.13
N LEU A 98 -9.06 -16.05 -1.10
CA LEU A 98 -9.17 -14.95 -2.06
C LEU A 98 -9.72 -13.69 -1.40
N LEU A 99 -10.69 -13.84 -0.49
CA LEU A 99 -11.15 -12.73 0.34
C LEU A 99 -10.01 -12.17 1.19
N ALA A 100 -9.23 -13.03 1.84
CA ALA A 100 -8.08 -12.61 2.63
C ALA A 100 -7.03 -11.86 1.79
N ALA A 101 -6.79 -12.30 0.55
CA ALA A 101 -5.93 -11.58 -0.40
C ALA A 101 -6.49 -10.20 -0.77
N CYS A 102 -7.79 -10.10 -1.05
CA CYS A 102 -8.45 -8.82 -1.37
C CYS A 102 -8.61 -7.91 -0.15
N ALA A 103 -8.45 -8.42 1.08
CA ALA A 103 -8.53 -7.67 2.33
C ALA A 103 -7.16 -7.35 2.94
N SER A 104 -6.05 -7.67 2.28
CA SER A 104 -4.71 -7.46 2.83
C SER A 104 -4.39 -5.96 3.00
N ALA A 105 -3.83 -5.60 4.16
CA ALA A 105 -3.30 -4.26 4.44
C ALA A 105 -1.84 -4.07 3.96
N SER A 106 -1.38 -4.86 2.98
CA SER A 106 0.02 -4.87 2.50
C SER A 106 0.53 -3.52 1.96
N ALA A 107 -0.37 -2.63 1.53
CA ALA A 107 -0.03 -1.28 1.09
C ALA A 107 0.65 -0.43 2.16
N MET A 108 0.59 -0.82 3.44
CA MET A 108 1.33 -0.16 4.53
C MET A 108 2.86 -0.21 4.33
N TRP A 109 3.37 -1.18 3.57
CA TRP A 109 4.80 -1.30 3.24
C TRP A 109 5.15 -0.42 2.03
N THR A 110 5.23 0.89 2.28
CA THR A 110 5.44 1.92 1.26
C THR A 110 6.83 1.90 0.61
N ALA A 111 7.79 1.20 1.21
CA ALA A 111 9.08 0.89 0.57
C ALA A 111 8.93 0.13 -0.76
N ASN A 112 7.77 -0.47 -1.03
CA ASN A 112 7.48 -1.13 -2.29
C ASN A 112 6.47 -0.34 -3.15
N ALA A 113 6.05 0.85 -2.76
CA ALA A 113 5.01 1.60 -3.45
C ALA A 113 5.50 2.11 -4.82
N ALA A 114 6.71 2.66 -4.85
CA ALA A 114 7.32 3.24 -6.03
C ALA A 114 8.85 3.27 -5.91
N THR A 115 9.52 3.47 -7.04
CA THR A 115 10.92 3.88 -7.11
C THR A 115 10.98 5.40 -7.30
N VAL A 116 11.82 6.08 -6.53
CA VAL A 116 11.97 7.54 -6.57
C VAL A 116 13.31 7.90 -7.22
N ALA A 117 13.28 8.85 -8.16
CA ALA A 117 14.47 9.51 -8.68
C ALA A 117 14.41 11.01 -8.30
N PRO A 118 15.33 11.50 -7.44
CA PRO A 118 15.41 12.92 -7.09
C PRO A 118 15.61 13.81 -8.31
N SER A 119 15.20 15.08 -8.20
CA SER A 119 15.36 16.04 -9.30
C SER A 119 16.82 16.26 -9.72
N SER A 120 17.77 16.10 -8.80
CA SER A 120 19.21 16.18 -9.09
C SER A 120 19.72 15.11 -10.06
N ASP A 121 18.98 14.01 -10.19
CA ASP A 121 19.43 12.81 -10.90
C ASP A 121 18.67 12.64 -12.23
N THR A 122 17.82 13.60 -12.59
CA THR A 122 16.88 13.51 -13.71
C THR A 122 17.15 14.62 -14.72
N THR A 123 16.88 14.36 -15.99
CA THR A 123 17.27 15.29 -17.07
C THR A 123 16.36 16.52 -17.18
N ASP A 124 15.14 16.46 -16.65
CA ASP A 124 14.18 17.56 -16.69
C ASP A 124 14.09 18.34 -15.36
N GLY A 125 14.90 17.96 -14.37
CA GLY A 125 14.96 18.62 -13.07
C GLY A 125 13.73 18.40 -12.18
N ARG A 126 12.87 17.41 -12.48
CA ARG A 126 11.71 17.05 -11.66
C ARG A 126 12.00 15.81 -10.81
N LEU A 127 11.33 15.68 -9.67
CA LEU A 127 11.37 14.42 -8.91
C LEU A 127 10.41 13.42 -9.57
N HIS A 128 10.91 12.26 -9.95
CA HIS A 128 10.12 11.21 -10.58
C HIS A 128 9.78 10.10 -9.59
N LEU A 129 8.55 9.61 -9.67
CA LEU A 129 8.08 8.42 -8.94
C LEU A 129 7.50 7.43 -9.95
N THR A 130 8.06 6.22 -10.02
CA THR A 130 7.51 5.12 -10.84
C THR A 130 6.85 4.11 -9.93
N VAL A 131 5.53 3.94 -10.03
CA VAL A 131 4.76 3.00 -9.20
C VAL A 131 5.23 1.56 -9.47
N ALA A 132 5.38 0.74 -8.43
CA ALA A 132 5.74 -0.67 -8.61
C ALA A 132 4.50 -1.51 -8.96
N ASN A 133 4.64 -2.47 -9.89
CA ASN A 133 3.53 -3.35 -10.31
C ASN A 133 3.20 -4.46 -9.29
N LEU A 134 4.20 -4.89 -8.51
CA LEU A 134 4.09 -5.91 -7.45
C LEU A 134 3.49 -7.25 -7.90
N VAL A 135 3.68 -7.60 -9.18
CA VAL A 135 3.03 -8.74 -9.85
C VAL A 135 3.36 -10.11 -9.26
N SER A 136 4.45 -10.23 -8.50
CA SER A 136 4.86 -11.50 -7.91
C SER A 136 3.92 -12.02 -6.81
N LYS A 137 3.06 -11.15 -6.24
CA LYS A 137 2.12 -11.50 -5.17
C LYS A 137 0.74 -10.91 -5.49
N PHE A 138 -0.26 -11.76 -5.70
CA PHE A 138 -1.62 -11.34 -6.09
C PHE A 138 -2.22 -10.24 -5.19
N HIS A 139 -2.20 -10.40 -3.87
CA HIS A 139 -2.72 -9.38 -2.95
C HIS A 139 -2.03 -8.02 -3.07
N ARG A 140 -0.77 -8.00 -3.53
CA ARG A 140 0.01 -6.79 -3.75
C ARG A 140 -0.15 -6.21 -5.14
N SER A 141 -0.39 -7.03 -6.15
CA SER A 141 -0.68 -6.55 -7.51
C SER A 141 -2.01 -5.78 -7.61
N LEU A 142 -2.82 -5.77 -6.55
CA LEU A 142 -4.01 -4.92 -6.40
C LEU A 142 -3.67 -3.48 -5.94
N GLU A 143 -2.48 -3.25 -5.40
CA GLU A 143 -2.04 -1.97 -4.85
C GLU A 143 -1.83 -0.84 -5.90
N PRO A 144 -1.27 -1.09 -7.11
CA PRO A 144 -0.76 -0.01 -7.96
C PRO A 144 -1.78 1.08 -8.34
N PRO A 145 -3.04 0.78 -8.70
CA PRO A 145 -4.01 1.82 -9.03
C PRO A 145 -4.29 2.76 -7.84
N GLY A 146 -4.37 2.22 -6.61
CA GLY A 146 -4.56 3.01 -5.40
C GLY A 146 -3.32 3.85 -5.08
N THR A 147 -2.14 3.26 -5.20
CA THR A 147 -0.85 3.91 -4.99
C THR A 147 -0.65 5.09 -5.96
N ALA A 148 -0.90 4.89 -7.25
CA ALA A 148 -0.79 5.94 -8.26
C ALA A 148 -1.70 7.14 -7.95
N ARG A 149 -2.95 6.88 -7.52
CA ARG A 149 -3.88 7.95 -7.09
C ARG A 149 -3.35 8.71 -5.88
N ALA A 150 -2.87 8.02 -4.85
CA ALA A 150 -2.34 8.66 -3.65
C ALA A 150 -1.10 9.51 -3.96
N LEU A 151 -0.16 8.98 -4.75
CA LEU A 151 1.05 9.71 -5.13
C LEU A 151 0.72 10.92 -6.00
N ARG A 152 -0.19 10.81 -6.97
CA ARG A 152 -0.62 11.98 -7.78
C ARG A 152 -1.34 13.04 -6.95
N ALA A 153 -2.08 12.64 -5.92
CA ALA A 153 -2.72 13.59 -5.01
C ALA A 153 -1.72 14.33 -4.12
N ILE A 154 -0.70 13.64 -3.61
CA ILE A 154 0.34 14.21 -2.73
C ILE A 154 1.35 15.04 -3.54
N PHE A 155 1.83 14.50 -4.66
CA PHE A 155 2.84 15.10 -5.55
C PHE A 155 2.15 15.73 -6.77
N HIS A 156 1.13 16.55 -6.54
CA HIS A 156 0.23 17.06 -7.58
C HIS A 156 0.86 18.10 -8.51
N ASP A 157 1.99 18.70 -8.11
CA ASP A 157 2.59 19.83 -8.83
C ASP A 157 3.44 19.29 -9.97
N THR A 158 2.83 19.19 -11.15
CA THR A 158 3.44 18.60 -12.34
C THR A 158 4.65 19.36 -12.87
N SER A 159 4.85 20.61 -12.42
CA SER A 159 6.07 21.37 -12.71
C SER A 159 7.29 20.88 -11.91
N ARG A 160 7.06 20.17 -10.80
CA ARG A 160 8.09 19.66 -9.88
C ARG A 160 8.16 18.15 -9.80
N PHE A 161 7.06 17.48 -10.09
CA PHE A 161 6.90 16.04 -9.91
C PHE A 161 6.37 15.36 -11.16
N ALA A 162 6.82 14.14 -11.41
CA ALA A 162 6.19 13.26 -12.40
C ALA A 162 5.91 11.89 -11.77
N VAL A 163 4.64 11.47 -11.79
CA VAL A 163 4.20 10.17 -11.28
C VAL A 163 3.83 9.25 -12.44
N HIS A 164 4.66 8.24 -12.67
CA HIS A 164 4.52 7.26 -13.73
C HIS A 164 3.69 6.06 -13.28
N ASP A 165 2.94 5.50 -14.23
CA ASP A 165 2.20 4.26 -14.03
C ASP A 165 3.16 3.07 -13.83
N PRO A 166 2.68 1.97 -13.22
CA PRO A 166 3.47 0.76 -13.09
C PRO A 166 3.81 0.14 -14.43
N LEU A 167 4.93 -0.59 -14.47
CA LEU A 167 5.23 -1.49 -15.58
C LEU A 167 4.14 -2.58 -15.74
N PRO A 168 3.99 -3.16 -16.94
CA PRO A 168 3.08 -4.28 -17.17
C PRO A 168 3.30 -5.47 -16.23
#